data_AF-A0A6I3BSY1-F1
#
_entry.id   AF-A0A6I3BSY1-F1
#
_cell.length_a   1.000
_cell.length_b   1.000
_cell.length_c   1.000
_cell.angle_alpha   90.00
_cell.angle_beta   90.00
_cell.angle_gamma   90.00
#
_symmetry.space_group_name_H-M   'P 1'
#
loop_
_entity.id
_entity.type
_entity.pdbx_description
1 polymer ?
#
loop_
_entity_poly.entity_id
_entity_poly.type
_entity_poly.pdbx_seq_one_letter_code
_entity_poly.pdbx_strand_id
1 'polypeptide(L)'
;MSVLVPFAAALLSLRLAGLLLRRGQRVWAGAFVAYAVGSGATAWGSAHGFDAASFRVYYGAGALLTAPLLGAGALELLGRPVGRALGLAWAGLALGTVIAMPIHGAFTTAVPSASAHLGWAPRVLAIAGNSAGTLLIVAVAIATIRRRTVGNTLILAGVACAAIGSGLSGFGVAATSSLVAVAVVLLYLGAAPEALVAVTRRAVRARAR
;
A
#
# COMPACT_ATOMS: atom_id res chain seq x y z
N MET A 1 -5.99 -4.63 21.39
CA MET A 1 -5.97 -3.83 20.15
C MET A 1 -6.97 -4.42 19.15
N SER A 2 -7.56 -3.62 18.25
CA SER A 2 -8.54 -4.11 17.27
C SER A 2 -7.86 -4.89 16.13
N VAL A 3 -7.73 -6.21 16.27
CA VAL A 3 -7.17 -7.13 15.26
C VAL A 3 -8.00 -7.17 13.96
N LEU A 4 -9.31 -6.94 14.10
CA LEU A 4 -10.27 -7.08 12.99
C LEU A 4 -10.02 -6.12 11.84
N VAL A 5 -9.63 -4.88 12.12
CA VAL A 5 -9.43 -3.84 11.08
C VAL A 5 -8.24 -4.15 10.16
N PRO A 6 -7.01 -4.40 10.66
CA PRO A 6 -5.89 -4.77 9.80
C PRO A 6 -6.12 -6.11 9.09
N PHE A 7 -6.84 -7.06 9.73
CA PHE A 7 -7.20 -8.31 9.07
C PHE A 7 -8.18 -8.09 7.90
N ALA A 8 -9.25 -7.31 8.10
CA ALA A 8 -10.18 -6.96 7.04
C ALA A 8 -9.49 -6.19 5.90
N ALA A 9 -8.58 -5.26 6.23
CA ALA A 9 -7.78 -4.54 5.25
C ALA A 9 -6.87 -5.50 4.44
N ALA A 10 -6.29 -6.51 5.07
CA ALA A 10 -5.50 -7.53 4.40
C ALA A 10 -6.33 -8.33 3.38
N LEU A 11 -7.50 -8.84 3.79
CA LEU A 11 -8.40 -9.59 2.91
C LEU A 11 -8.92 -8.75 1.75
N LEU A 12 -9.32 -7.50 2.04
CA LEU A 12 -9.77 -6.55 1.03
C LEU A 12 -8.65 -6.29 0.01
N SER A 13 -7.46 -5.95 0.47
CA SER A 13 -6.33 -5.66 -0.42
C SER A 13 -5.94 -6.86 -1.26
N LEU A 14 -5.92 -8.07 -0.68
CA LEU A 14 -5.64 -9.30 -1.41
C LEU A 14 -6.69 -9.58 -2.50
N ARG A 15 -7.97 -9.36 -2.19
CA ARG A 15 -9.06 -9.48 -3.18
C ARG A 15 -8.87 -8.49 -4.32
N LEU A 16 -8.56 -7.23 -4.02
CA LEU A 16 -8.34 -6.19 -5.01
C LEU A 16 -7.09 -6.45 -5.86
N ALA A 17 -6.01 -6.96 -5.26
CA ALA A 17 -4.81 -7.40 -5.99
C ALA A 17 -5.14 -8.45 -7.06
N GLY A 18 -5.95 -9.46 -6.72
CA GLY A 18 -6.39 -10.48 -7.68
C GLY A 18 -7.17 -9.90 -8.87
N LEU A 19 -7.98 -8.86 -8.62
CA LEU A 19 -8.69 -8.15 -9.69
C LEU A 19 -7.75 -7.33 -10.58
N LEU A 20 -6.70 -6.73 -10.01
CA LEU A 20 -5.68 -5.99 -10.75
C LEU A 20 -4.81 -6.92 -11.62
N LEU A 21 -4.44 -8.10 -11.10
CA LEU A 21 -3.70 -9.13 -11.86
C LEU A 21 -4.47 -9.58 -13.09
N ARG A 22 -5.78 -9.84 -12.95
CA ARG A 22 -6.65 -10.22 -14.07
C ARG A 22 -6.74 -9.15 -15.15
N ARG A 23 -6.44 -7.89 -14.81
CA ARG A 23 -6.37 -6.76 -15.75
C ARG A 23 -4.97 -6.51 -16.30
N GLY A 24 -3.99 -7.36 -15.97
CA GLY A 24 -2.60 -7.20 -16.41
C GLY A 24 -1.81 -6.10 -15.68
N GLN A 25 -2.38 -5.49 -14.64
CA GLN A 25 -1.74 -4.44 -13.83
C GLN A 25 -0.87 -5.08 -12.74
N ARG A 26 0.25 -5.68 -13.15
CA ARG A 26 1.07 -6.55 -12.31
C ARG A 26 1.76 -5.80 -11.16
N VAL A 27 2.30 -4.60 -11.43
CA VAL A 27 3.04 -3.85 -10.40
C VAL A 27 2.08 -3.27 -9.36
N TRP A 28 0.93 -2.76 -9.81
CA TRP A 28 -0.17 -2.35 -8.94
C TRP A 28 -0.68 -3.50 -8.07
N ALA A 29 -0.91 -4.67 -8.65
CA ALA A 29 -1.28 -5.83 -7.87
C ALA A 29 -0.21 -6.21 -6.84
N GLY A 30 1.07 -6.15 -7.20
CA GLY A 30 2.19 -6.37 -6.29
C GLY A 30 2.17 -5.43 -5.09
N ALA A 31 1.87 -4.14 -5.31
CA ALA A 31 1.71 -3.18 -4.23
C ALA A 31 0.56 -3.56 -3.27
N PHE A 32 -0.57 -4.01 -3.80
CA PHE A 32 -1.72 -4.45 -2.99
C PHE A 32 -1.45 -5.76 -2.25
N VAL A 33 -0.68 -6.69 -2.84
CA VAL A 33 -0.20 -7.88 -2.13
C VAL A 33 0.73 -7.49 -1.00
N ALA A 34 1.70 -6.59 -1.24
CA ALA A 34 2.59 -6.09 -0.21
C ALA A 34 1.81 -5.44 0.95
N TYR A 35 0.84 -4.60 0.63
CA TYR A 35 -0.02 -4.00 1.65
C TYR A 35 -0.84 -5.06 2.42
N ALA A 36 -1.38 -6.07 1.72
CA ALA A 36 -2.13 -7.16 2.35
C ALA A 36 -1.26 -7.94 3.33
N VAL A 37 -0.02 -8.26 2.93
CA VAL A 37 0.95 -8.97 3.77
C VAL A 37 1.34 -8.13 4.98
N GLY A 38 1.62 -6.83 4.82
CA GLY A 38 1.93 -5.93 5.94
C GLY A 38 0.77 -5.78 6.93
N SER A 39 -0.46 -5.69 6.42
CA SER A 39 -1.68 -5.62 7.23
C SER A 39 -1.96 -6.95 7.95
N GLY A 40 -1.73 -8.07 7.27
CA GLY A 40 -1.84 -9.40 7.86
C GLY A 40 -0.82 -9.61 8.99
N ALA A 41 0.44 -9.19 8.78
CA ALA A 41 1.46 -9.20 9.82
C ALA A 41 1.10 -8.30 11.00
N THR A 42 0.47 -7.15 10.75
CA THR A 42 -0.03 -6.25 11.79
C THR A 42 -1.14 -6.91 12.61
N ALA A 43 -2.09 -7.56 11.94
CA ALA A 43 -3.16 -8.30 12.60
C ALA A 43 -2.59 -9.46 13.45
N TRP A 44 -1.65 -10.22 12.88
CA TRP A 44 -0.95 -11.29 13.58
C TRP A 44 -0.24 -10.80 14.84
N GLY A 45 0.62 -9.79 14.71
CA GLY A 45 1.39 -9.24 15.83
C GLY A 45 0.51 -8.59 16.90
N SER A 46 -0.62 -8.00 16.50
CA SER A 46 -1.59 -7.45 17.45
C SER A 46 -2.36 -8.54 18.22
N ALA A 47 -2.50 -9.74 17.64
CA ALA A 47 -3.23 -10.86 18.24
C ALA A 47 -2.34 -11.75 19.11
N HIS A 48 -1.12 -12.05 18.65
CA HIS A 48 -0.23 -13.04 19.27
C HIS A 48 1.05 -12.41 19.86
N GLY A 49 1.25 -11.10 19.69
CA GLY A 49 2.52 -10.44 19.96
C GLY A 49 3.38 -10.38 18.71
N PHE A 50 4.10 -9.26 18.53
CA PHE A 50 5.14 -9.18 17.52
C PHE A 50 6.37 -9.97 17.97
N ASP A 51 7.14 -10.41 16.99
CA ASP A 51 8.46 -11.01 17.11
C ASP A 51 9.32 -10.53 15.93
N ALA A 52 10.58 -10.97 15.89
CA ALA A 52 11.49 -10.55 14.82
C ALA A 52 10.97 -10.93 13.42
N ALA A 53 10.31 -12.09 13.27
CA ALA A 53 9.82 -12.57 11.98
C ALA A 53 8.61 -11.77 11.49
N SER A 54 7.58 -11.62 12.32
CA SER A 54 6.41 -10.82 12.02
C SER A 54 6.76 -9.34 11.80
N PHE A 55 7.73 -8.81 12.55
CA PHE A 55 8.25 -7.46 12.32
C PHE A 55 8.97 -7.35 10.96
N ARG A 56 9.79 -8.33 10.55
CA ARG A 56 10.39 -8.36 9.19
C ARG A 56 9.33 -8.30 8.10
N VAL A 57 8.28 -9.10 8.24
CA VAL A 57 7.20 -9.16 7.24
C VAL A 57 6.42 -7.85 7.20
N TYR A 58 6.04 -7.32 8.37
CA TYR A 58 5.36 -6.02 8.51
C TYR A 58 6.19 -4.90 7.88
N TYR A 59 7.47 -4.79 8.25
CA TYR A 59 8.36 -3.74 7.79
C TYR A 59 8.69 -3.88 6.30
N GLY A 60 9.01 -5.09 5.84
CA GLY A 60 9.31 -5.37 4.44
C GLY A 60 8.14 -5.06 3.51
N ALA A 61 6.97 -5.58 3.85
CA ALA A 61 5.80 -5.45 2.99
C ALA A 61 5.18 -4.04 3.07
N GLY A 62 5.01 -3.52 4.29
CA GLY A 62 4.44 -2.20 4.52
C GLY A 62 5.41 -1.06 4.16
N ALA A 63 6.55 -1.01 4.86
CA ALA A 63 7.48 0.12 4.77
C ALA A 63 8.41 0.05 3.56
N LEU A 64 8.86 -1.12 3.10
CA LEU A 64 9.82 -1.18 1.99
C LEU A 64 9.17 -1.38 0.61
N LEU A 65 8.02 -2.05 0.50
CA LEU A 65 7.47 -2.44 -0.81
C LEU A 65 6.28 -1.60 -1.28
N THR A 66 5.32 -1.30 -0.40
CA THR A 66 4.00 -0.81 -0.82
C THR A 66 4.06 0.48 -1.64
N ALA A 67 4.58 1.58 -1.10
CA ALA A 67 4.60 2.87 -1.80
C ALA A 67 5.54 2.88 -3.03
N PRO A 68 6.75 2.30 -2.99
CA PRO A 68 7.59 2.14 -4.18
C PRO A 68 6.91 1.40 -5.33
N LEU A 69 6.19 0.30 -5.03
CA LEU A 69 5.44 -0.43 -6.05
C LEU A 69 4.23 0.35 -6.56
N LEU A 70 3.56 1.14 -5.72
CA LEU A 70 2.51 2.06 -6.18
C LEU A 70 3.06 3.09 -7.17
N GLY A 71 4.21 3.69 -6.87
CA GLY A 71 4.90 4.63 -7.76
C GLY A 71 5.31 3.97 -9.09
N ALA A 72 5.94 2.80 -9.02
CA ALA A 72 6.32 2.03 -10.21
C ALA A 72 5.09 1.60 -11.04
N GLY A 73 3.99 1.24 -10.38
CA GLY A 73 2.70 0.95 -11.03
C GLY A 73 2.09 2.15 -11.72
N ALA A 74 2.32 3.38 -11.23
CA ALA A 74 1.88 4.59 -11.91
C ALA A 74 2.52 4.73 -13.31
N LEU A 75 3.77 4.28 -13.47
CA LEU A 75 4.42 4.22 -14.79
C LEU A 75 3.78 3.16 -15.71
N GLU A 76 3.30 2.03 -15.17
CA GLU A 76 2.50 1.08 -15.97
C GLU A 76 1.21 1.72 -16.47
N LEU A 77 0.56 2.59 -15.70
CA LEU A 77 -0.64 3.32 -16.15
C LEU A 77 -0.36 4.30 -17.30
N LEU A 78 0.90 4.73 -17.45
CA LEU A 78 1.38 5.49 -18.61
C LEU A 78 1.78 4.62 -19.80
N GLY A 79 1.64 3.29 -19.69
CA GLY A 79 2.13 2.34 -20.70
C GLY A 79 3.66 2.24 -20.76
N ARG A 80 4.37 2.71 -19.73
CA ARG A 80 5.85 2.70 -19.72
C ARG A 80 6.38 1.37 -19.14
N PRO A 81 7.09 0.55 -19.94
CA PRO A 81 7.56 -0.76 -19.48
C PRO A 81 8.61 -0.67 -18.36
N VAL A 82 9.30 0.47 -18.25
CA VAL A 82 10.29 0.74 -17.19
C VAL A 82 9.69 0.61 -15.78
N GLY A 83 8.38 0.83 -15.61
CA GLY A 83 7.70 0.62 -14.33
C GLY A 83 7.84 -0.81 -13.80
N ARG A 84 7.80 -1.81 -14.69
CA ARG A 84 7.99 -3.22 -14.30
C ARG A 84 9.42 -3.50 -13.86
N ALA A 85 10.38 -3.02 -14.63
CA ALA A 85 11.80 -3.19 -14.31
C ALA A 85 12.15 -2.52 -12.98
N LEU A 86 11.69 -1.29 -12.76
CA LEU A 86 11.88 -0.56 -11.49
C LEU A 86 11.18 -1.27 -10.33
N GLY A 87 9.95 -1.73 -10.52
CA GLY A 87 9.22 -2.49 -9.50
C GLY A 87 9.94 -3.77 -9.09
N LEU A 88 10.46 -4.53 -10.06
CA LEU A 88 11.24 -5.75 -9.81
C LEU A 88 12.58 -5.45 -9.13
N ALA A 89 13.33 -4.47 -9.63
CA ALA A 89 14.61 -4.06 -9.05
C ALA A 89 14.44 -3.59 -7.60
N TRP A 90 13.42 -2.77 -7.34
CA TRP A 90 13.10 -2.32 -6.00
C TRP A 90 12.65 -3.47 -5.11
N ALA A 91 11.82 -4.39 -5.61
CA ALA A 91 11.39 -5.56 -4.85
C ALA A 91 12.57 -6.45 -4.44
N GLY A 92 13.54 -6.65 -5.33
CA GLY A 92 14.79 -7.37 -5.03
C GLY A 92 15.62 -6.66 -3.96
N LEU A 93 15.80 -5.34 -4.07
CA LEU A 93 16.52 -4.54 -3.07
C LEU A 93 15.82 -4.58 -1.70
N ALA A 94 14.50 -4.43 -1.67
CA ALA A 94 13.70 -4.52 -0.46
C ALA A 94 13.82 -5.91 0.18
N LEU A 95 13.70 -6.98 -0.60
CA LEU A 95 13.84 -8.35 -0.11
C LEU A 95 15.25 -8.60 0.45
N GLY A 96 16.30 -8.20 -0.27
CA GLY A 96 17.68 -8.29 0.21
C GLY A 96 17.89 -7.53 1.53
N THR A 97 17.30 -6.34 1.65
CA THR A 97 17.34 -5.54 2.89
C THR A 97 16.63 -6.25 4.03
N VAL A 98 15.43 -6.79 3.80
CA VAL A 98 14.65 -7.51 4.82
C VAL A 98 15.38 -8.76 5.32
N ILE A 99 16.11 -9.45 4.45
CA ILE A 99 16.93 -10.62 4.82
C ILE A 99 18.17 -10.18 5.61
N ALA A 100 18.87 -9.14 5.15
CA ALA A 100 20.13 -8.71 5.71
C ALA A 100 20.00 -7.88 7.00
N MET A 101 18.88 -7.19 7.22
CA MET A 101 18.78 -6.26 8.35
C MET A 101 18.82 -6.99 9.70
N PRO A 102 19.73 -6.59 10.62
CA PRO A 102 19.72 -7.11 11.97
C PRO A 102 18.59 -6.47 12.77
N ILE A 103 17.96 -7.25 13.64
CA ILE A 103 16.78 -6.85 14.41
C ILE A 103 17.07 -7.12 15.88
N HIS A 104 16.81 -6.12 16.70
CA HIS A 104 17.15 -6.13 18.13
C HIS A 104 15.97 -5.66 18.97
N GLY A 105 16.11 -5.77 20.29
CA GLY A 105 15.11 -5.30 21.24
C GLY A 105 13.99 -6.30 21.50
N ALA A 106 13.11 -5.93 22.44
CA ALA A 106 11.97 -6.75 22.85
C ALA A 106 10.69 -6.27 22.17
N PHE A 107 9.86 -7.21 21.75
CA PHE A 107 8.59 -6.93 21.08
C PHE A 107 7.41 -7.00 22.05
N THR A 108 6.32 -6.35 21.65
CA THR A 108 5.05 -6.37 22.38
C THR A 108 3.90 -6.64 21.39
N THR A 109 2.66 -6.57 21.84
CA THR A 109 1.48 -6.61 20.97
C THR A 109 1.22 -5.28 20.25
N ALA A 110 1.91 -4.19 20.62
CA ALA A 110 1.77 -2.91 19.93
C ALA A 110 2.57 -2.90 18.62
N VAL A 111 2.13 -2.10 17.65
CA VAL A 111 2.84 -1.92 16.37
C VAL A 111 4.28 -1.44 16.67
N PRO A 112 5.32 -2.20 16.31
CA PRO A 112 6.67 -1.89 16.75
C PRO A 112 7.23 -0.65 16.05
N SER A 113 7.92 0.19 16.82
CA SER A 113 8.67 1.33 16.26
C SER A 113 9.92 0.84 15.54
N ALA A 114 10.07 1.21 14.26
CA ALA A 114 11.24 0.81 13.48
C ALA A 114 12.55 1.31 14.09
N SER A 115 12.58 2.51 14.71
CA SER A 115 13.79 3.06 15.32
C SER A 115 14.23 2.32 16.57
N ALA A 116 13.32 1.60 17.24
CA ALA A 116 13.64 0.79 18.41
C ALA A 116 14.27 -0.57 18.04
N HIS A 117 14.03 -1.05 16.81
CA HIS A 117 14.41 -2.41 16.40
C HIS A 117 15.44 -2.47 15.28
N LEU A 118 15.63 -1.37 14.53
CA LEU A 118 16.48 -1.34 13.33
C LEU A 118 17.55 -0.25 13.40
N GLY A 119 18.70 -0.59 12.80
CA GLY A 119 19.73 0.40 12.45
C GLY A 119 19.23 1.47 11.48
N TRP A 120 20.07 2.46 11.19
CA TRP A 120 19.67 3.61 10.36
C TRP A 120 19.47 3.24 8.88
N ALA A 121 20.30 2.34 8.32
CA ALA A 121 20.29 2.02 6.89
C ALA A 121 18.94 1.52 6.34
N PRO A 122 18.29 0.47 6.90
CA PRO A 122 16.98 0.03 6.41
C PRO A 122 15.89 1.09 6.59
N ARG A 123 16.03 1.99 7.59
CA ARG A 123 15.10 3.11 7.83
C ARG A 123 15.23 4.18 6.77
N VAL A 124 16.46 4.59 6.45
CA VAL A 124 16.72 5.54 5.35
C VAL A 124 16.21 4.98 4.03
N LEU A 125 16.45 3.70 3.75
CA LEU A 125 15.95 3.08 2.52
C LEU A 125 14.42 3.07 2.46
N ALA A 126 13.73 2.76 3.55
CA ALA A 126 12.28 2.82 3.61
C ALA A 126 11.76 4.25 3.40
N ILE A 127 12.37 5.25 4.05
CA ILE A 127 11.98 6.66 3.88
C ILE A 127 12.20 7.11 2.44
N ALA A 128 13.36 6.81 1.86
CA ALA A 128 13.69 7.17 0.48
C ALA A 128 12.72 6.50 -0.51
N GLY A 129 12.46 5.20 -0.32
CA GLY A 129 11.51 4.44 -1.13
C GLY A 129 10.10 4.98 -1.05
N ASN A 130 9.56 5.18 0.15
CA ASN A 130 8.22 5.74 0.32
C ASN A 130 8.12 7.12 -0.33
N SER A 131 9.09 7.99 -0.06
CA SER A 131 9.12 9.33 -0.62
C SER A 131 9.15 9.29 -2.15
N ALA A 132 10.06 8.52 -2.74
CA ALA A 132 10.18 8.41 -4.19
C ALA A 132 8.93 7.79 -4.83
N GLY A 133 8.39 6.71 -4.25
CA GLY A 133 7.20 6.04 -4.73
C GLY A 133 5.96 6.93 -4.67
N THR A 134 5.75 7.62 -3.54
CA THR A 134 4.66 8.57 -3.34
C THR A 134 4.78 9.79 -4.25
N LEU A 135 5.97 10.38 -4.39
CA LEU A 135 6.20 11.49 -5.32
C LEU A 135 5.91 11.06 -6.76
N LEU A 136 6.34 9.87 -7.16
CA LEU A 136 6.13 9.37 -8.52
C LEU A 136 4.65 9.17 -8.83
N ILE A 137 3.89 8.50 -7.95
CA ILE A 137 2.45 8.30 -8.18
C ILE A 137 1.69 9.63 -8.20
N VAL A 138 2.03 10.58 -7.32
CA VAL A 138 1.42 11.92 -7.28
C VAL A 138 1.76 12.70 -8.54
N ALA A 139 3.03 12.74 -8.94
CA ALA A 139 3.48 13.45 -10.14
C ALA A 139 2.79 12.90 -11.40
N VAL A 140 2.72 11.57 -11.55
CA VAL A 140 2.01 10.94 -12.67
C VAL A 140 0.51 11.27 -12.65
N ALA A 141 -0.13 11.19 -11.48
CA ALA A 141 -1.55 11.50 -11.35
C ALA A 141 -1.87 12.96 -11.71
N ILE A 142 -1.05 13.92 -11.25
CA ILE A 142 -1.18 15.35 -11.59
C ILE A 142 -0.93 15.57 -13.07
N ALA A 143 0.19 15.06 -13.61
CA ALA A 143 0.57 15.25 -15.01
C ALA A 143 -0.48 14.71 -15.99
N THR A 144 -1.25 13.68 -15.59
CA THR A 144 -2.27 13.06 -16.43
C THR A 144 -3.71 13.37 -16.03
N ILE A 145 -3.94 14.28 -15.07
CA ILE A 145 -5.26 14.53 -14.48
C ILE A 145 -6.31 14.98 -15.52
N ARG A 146 -5.91 15.68 -16.58
CA ARG A 146 -6.82 16.09 -17.65
C ARG A 146 -7.29 14.91 -18.52
N ARG A 147 -6.51 13.83 -18.60
CA ARG A 147 -6.83 12.64 -19.41
C ARG A 147 -7.58 11.58 -18.61
N ARG A 148 -7.33 11.48 -17.31
CA ARG A 148 -7.96 10.51 -16.40
C ARG A 148 -8.43 11.18 -15.11
N THR A 149 -9.31 12.17 -15.22
CA THR A 149 -9.70 13.03 -14.09
C THR A 149 -10.22 12.23 -12.90
N VAL A 150 -11.28 11.44 -13.08
CA VAL A 150 -11.85 10.63 -11.99
C VAL A 150 -10.82 9.67 -11.41
N GLY A 151 -10.11 8.93 -12.26
CA GLY A 151 -9.12 7.94 -11.82
C GLY A 151 -7.98 8.57 -11.01
N ASN A 152 -7.43 9.67 -11.49
CA ASN A 152 -6.30 10.34 -10.85
C ASN A 152 -6.74 11.11 -9.60
N THR A 153 -7.93 11.69 -9.57
CA THR A 153 -8.48 12.29 -8.35
C THR A 153 -8.65 11.23 -7.25
N LEU A 154 -9.12 10.03 -7.59
CA LEU A 154 -9.21 8.92 -6.63
C LEU A 154 -7.84 8.45 -6.15
N ILE A 155 -6.84 8.37 -7.04
CA ILE A 155 -5.46 8.08 -6.65
C ILE A 155 -4.94 9.13 -5.66
N LEU A 156 -5.08 10.42 -5.98
CA LEU A 156 -4.62 11.52 -5.13
C LEU A 156 -5.35 11.53 -3.78
N ALA A 157 -6.66 11.30 -3.78
CA ALA A 157 -7.44 11.16 -2.55
C ALA A 157 -6.97 9.95 -1.72
N GLY A 158 -6.69 8.81 -2.36
CA GLY A 158 -6.15 7.63 -1.69
C GLY A 158 -4.78 7.89 -1.06
N VAL A 159 -3.88 8.54 -1.80
CA VAL A 159 -2.57 8.96 -1.27
C VAL A 159 -2.73 9.94 -0.11
N ALA A 160 -3.65 10.90 -0.20
CA ALA A 160 -3.93 11.84 0.88
C ALA A 160 -4.47 11.12 2.13
N CYS A 161 -5.42 10.19 1.99
CA CYS A 161 -5.92 9.37 3.09
C CYS A 161 -4.78 8.58 3.76
N ALA A 162 -3.88 7.99 2.96
CA ALA A 162 -2.72 7.28 3.48
C ALA A 162 -1.75 8.21 4.23
N ALA A 163 -1.46 9.39 3.68
CA ALA A 163 -0.58 10.38 4.31
C ALA A 163 -1.15 10.90 5.64
N ILE A 164 -2.46 11.20 5.68
CA ILE A 164 -3.16 11.60 6.90
C ILE A 164 -3.11 10.44 7.92
N GLY A 165 -3.37 9.21 7.49
CA GLY A 165 -3.25 8.03 8.34
C GLY A 165 -1.85 7.91 8.97
N SER A 166 -0.79 8.08 8.18
CA SER A 166 0.59 8.07 8.67
C SER A 166 0.86 9.21 9.67
N GLY A 167 0.38 10.43 9.39
CA GLY A 167 0.52 11.56 10.31
C GLY A 167 -0.25 11.38 11.62
N LEU A 168 -1.36 10.65 11.58
CA LEU A 168 -2.18 10.35 12.75
C LEU A 168 -1.77 9.07 13.50
N SER A 169 -0.72 8.39 13.08
CA SER A 169 -0.28 7.11 13.67
C SER A 169 0.00 7.17 15.18
N GLY A 170 0.32 8.37 15.72
CA GLY A 170 0.45 8.62 17.16
C GLY A 170 -0.86 8.66 17.95
N PHE A 171 -2.02 8.78 17.30
CA PHE A 171 -3.34 8.91 17.94
C PHE A 171 -4.12 7.58 18.03
N GLY A 172 -3.51 6.46 17.62
CA GLY A 172 -4.05 5.12 17.81
C GLY A 172 -4.33 4.35 16.53
N VAL A 173 -4.37 3.02 16.68
CA VAL A 173 -4.40 2.05 15.57
C VAL A 173 -5.73 2.10 14.81
N ALA A 174 -6.87 2.27 15.49
CA ALA A 174 -8.19 2.18 14.86
C ALA A 174 -8.46 3.30 13.82
N ALA A 175 -8.13 4.55 14.15
CA ALA A 175 -8.27 5.69 13.25
C ALA A 175 -7.33 5.55 12.03
N THR A 176 -6.09 5.15 12.30
CA THR A 176 -5.07 4.92 11.28
C THR A 176 -5.47 3.80 10.31
N SER A 177 -5.93 2.65 10.82
CA SER A 177 -6.33 1.51 9.98
C SER A 177 -7.57 1.80 9.12
N SER A 178 -8.50 2.62 9.61
CA SER A 178 -9.70 3.00 8.85
C SER A 178 -9.35 3.89 7.65
N LEU A 179 -8.51 4.91 7.86
CA LEU A 179 -8.03 5.79 6.78
C LEU A 179 -7.25 5.02 5.72
N VAL A 180 -6.42 4.07 6.14
CA VAL A 180 -5.63 3.28 5.20
C VAL A 180 -6.52 2.27 4.44
N ALA A 181 -7.56 1.70 5.07
CA ALA A 181 -8.55 0.89 4.35
C ALA A 181 -9.29 1.70 3.28
N VAL A 182 -9.66 2.94 3.59
CA VAL A 182 -10.23 3.88 2.60
C VAL A 182 -9.23 4.17 1.49
N ALA A 183 -7.96 4.43 1.82
CA ALA A 183 -6.91 4.68 0.85
C ALA A 183 -6.78 3.53 -0.17
N VAL A 184 -6.78 2.28 0.30
CA VAL A 184 -6.71 1.08 -0.56
C VAL A 184 -7.87 1.01 -1.56
N VAL A 185 -9.10 1.30 -1.12
CA VAL A 185 -10.27 1.32 -2.00
C VAL A 185 -10.14 2.43 -3.06
N LEU A 186 -9.77 3.64 -2.64
CA LEU A 186 -9.61 4.79 -3.53
C LEU A 186 -8.51 4.54 -4.57
N LEU A 187 -7.36 4.01 -4.14
CA LEU A 187 -6.24 3.65 -5.00
C LEU A 187 -6.65 2.59 -6.04
N TYR A 188 -7.41 1.56 -5.63
CA TYR A 188 -7.90 0.53 -6.54
C TYR A 188 -8.86 1.11 -7.58
N LEU A 189 -9.87 1.89 -7.15
CA LEU A 189 -10.85 2.49 -8.05
C LEU A 189 -10.19 3.46 -9.03
N GLY A 190 -9.16 4.19 -8.57
CA GLY A 190 -8.38 5.08 -9.41
C GLY A 190 -7.54 4.36 -10.47
N ALA A 191 -6.91 3.24 -10.09
CA ALA A 191 -6.16 2.38 -10.99
C ALA A 191 -7.05 1.63 -12.00
N ALA A 192 -8.30 1.29 -11.60
CA ALA A 192 -9.27 0.53 -12.38
C ALA A 192 -10.52 1.37 -12.79
N PRO A 193 -10.40 2.36 -13.69
CA PRO A 193 -11.42 3.39 -13.94
C PRO A 193 -12.74 2.84 -14.51
N GLU A 194 -12.73 1.67 -15.16
CA GLU A 194 -13.95 1.01 -15.66
C GLU A 194 -14.87 0.51 -14.54
N ALA A 195 -14.36 0.31 -13.32
CA ALA A 195 -15.16 -0.09 -12.17
C ALA A 195 -16.21 0.98 -11.82
N LEU A 196 -15.86 2.27 -11.96
CA LEU A 196 -16.80 3.37 -11.75
C LEU A 196 -17.89 3.43 -12.82
N VAL A 197 -17.53 3.16 -14.08
CA VAL A 197 -18.48 3.11 -15.21
C VAL A 197 -19.47 1.95 -15.03
N ALA A 198 -19.02 0.80 -14.53
CA ALA A 198 -19.89 -0.34 -14.26
C ALA A 198 -20.86 -0.09 -13.08
N VAL A 199 -20.38 0.57 -12.01
CA VAL A 199 -21.22 0.93 -10.85
C VAL A 199 -22.26 1.99 -11.21
N THR A 200 -21.85 3.05 -11.93
CA THR A 200 -22.80 4.08 -12.41
C THR A 200 -23.84 3.50 -13.35
N ARG A 201 -23.47 2.62 -14.30
CA ARG A 201 -24.44 1.95 -15.18
C ARG A 201 -25.44 1.07 -14.43
N ARG A 202 -25.00 0.37 -13.37
CA ARG A 202 -25.90 -0.44 -12.53
C ARG A 202 -26.85 0.44 -11.69
N ALA A 203 -26.35 1.53 -11.12
CA ALA A 203 -27.16 2.47 -10.34
C ALA A 203 -28.22 3.16 -11.22
N VAL A 204 -27.86 3.55 -12.44
CA VAL A 204 -28.81 4.13 -13.42
C VAL A 204 -29.88 3.12 -13.83
N ARG A 205 -29.52 1.85 -14.08
CA ARG A 205 -30.49 0.80 -14.41
C ARG A 205 -31.43 0.44 -13.25
N ALA A 206 -30.96 0.55 -12.01
CA ALA A 206 -31.78 0.30 -10.82
C ALA A 206 -32.78 1.42 -10.54
N ARG A 207 -32.50 2.65 -11.00
CA ARG A 207 -33.43 3.79 -10.93
C ARG A 207 -34.46 3.84 -12.07
N ALA A 208 -34.23 3.09 -13.14
CA ALA A 208 -35.11 2.99 -14.31
C ALA A 208 -36.11 1.83 -14.21
N ARG A 209 -36.18 1.17 -13.06
CA ARG A 209 -37.16 0.14 -12.69
C ARG A 209 -37.95 0.62 -11.50
#